data_AF-A0A3E0R0L3-F1
#
_entry.id   AF-A0A3E0R0L3-F1
#
_cell.length_a   1.000
_cell.length_b   1.000
_cell.length_c   1.000
_cell.angle_alpha   90.00
_cell.angle_beta   90.00
_cell.angle_gamma   90.00
#
_symmetry.space_group_name_H-M   'P 1'
#
loop_
_entity.id
_entity.type
_entity.pdbx_description
1 polymer ?
#
loop_
_entity_poly.entity_id
_entity_poly.type
_entity_poly.pdbx_seq_one_letter_code
_entity_poly.pdbx_strand_id
1 'polypeptide(L)'
;MLELRNSFGSLLQKSGNAAFAQSAEELTYNAMLGSRNKSGTALAYGTLDNCYSMDGHHHENGQSTSDPRYKYSPTHSEPAVCCVPNYGRNLTYFLNQMWMRSPGGIAALMYGPTTLKTKVDGQAVTVHQRTNYPYEHRIGFEVETDAPVYFTFTFRVPTWAKLQSSMPVD
;
A
#
# COMPACT_ATOMS: atom_id res chain seq x y z
N MET A 1 -10.29 7.35 -0.58
CA MET A 1 -9.00 6.65 -0.37
C MET A 1 -8.59 5.78 -1.56
N LEU A 2 -9.34 4.73 -1.94
CA LEU A 2 -8.96 3.81 -3.02
C LEU A 2 -8.61 4.53 -4.34
N GLU A 3 -9.49 5.39 -4.83
CA GLU A 3 -9.28 6.10 -6.10
C GLU A 3 -8.04 6.99 -6.08
N LEU A 4 -7.78 7.67 -4.97
CA LEU A 4 -6.59 8.49 -4.79
C LEU A 4 -5.31 7.64 -4.81
N ARG A 5 -5.30 6.51 -4.08
CA ARG A 5 -4.17 5.59 -4.08
C ARG A 5 -3.89 5.02 -5.48
N ASN A 6 -4.94 4.65 -6.21
CA ASN A 6 -4.81 4.16 -7.58
C ASN A 6 -4.28 5.25 -8.52
N SER A 7 -4.71 6.50 -8.32
CA SER A 7 -4.22 7.66 -9.06
C SER A 7 -2.73 7.86 -8.85
N PHE A 8 -2.24 7.73 -7.61
CA PHE A 8 -0.80 7.75 -7.33
C PHE A 8 -0.05 6.63 -8.05
N GLY A 9 -0.53 5.40 -8.05
CA GLY A 9 0.12 4.33 -8.81
C GLY A 9 0.12 4.57 -10.33
N SER A 10 -0.93 5.18 -10.88
CA SER A 10 -0.99 5.60 -12.29
C SER A 10 0.01 6.72 -12.61
N LEU A 11 0.17 7.69 -11.71
CA LEU A 11 1.14 8.78 -11.83
C LEU A 11 2.57 8.27 -11.71
N LEU A 12 2.82 7.37 -10.77
CA LEU A 12 4.10 6.67 -10.59
C LEU A 12 4.52 5.98 -11.89
N GLN A 13 3.61 5.20 -12.49
CA GLN A 13 3.89 4.48 -13.74
C GLN A 13 4.24 5.44 -14.90
N LYS A 14 3.59 6.60 -14.98
CA LYS A 14 3.76 7.55 -16.09
C LYS A 14 4.96 8.47 -15.93
N SER A 15 5.30 8.82 -14.70
CA SER A 15 6.34 9.81 -14.40
C SER A 15 7.65 9.21 -13.91
N GLY A 16 7.63 7.99 -13.39
CA GLY A 16 8.75 7.41 -12.64
C GLY A 16 9.03 8.11 -11.30
N ASN A 17 8.20 9.07 -10.87
CA ASN A 17 8.43 9.81 -9.64
C ASN A 17 8.04 8.98 -8.41
N ALA A 18 9.04 8.55 -7.65
CA ALA A 18 8.90 7.72 -6.45
C ALA A 18 8.08 8.37 -5.31
N ALA A 19 7.88 9.70 -5.33
CA ALA A 19 7.02 10.37 -4.35
C ALA A 19 5.57 9.87 -4.41
N PHE A 20 5.08 9.47 -5.58
CA PHE A 20 3.74 8.88 -5.69
C PHE A 20 3.66 7.49 -5.06
N ALA A 21 4.73 6.70 -5.12
CA ALA A 21 4.79 5.42 -4.40
C ALA A 21 4.78 5.64 -2.88
N GLN A 22 5.48 6.69 -2.41
CA GLN A 22 5.46 7.10 -1.01
C GLN A 22 4.03 7.43 -0.54
N SER A 23 3.33 8.31 -1.25
CA SER A 23 1.95 8.67 -0.90
C SER A 23 0.97 7.49 -1.02
N ALA A 24 1.18 6.59 -1.99
CA ALA A 24 0.37 5.39 -2.13
C ALA A 24 0.57 4.40 -0.97
N GLU A 25 1.81 4.22 -0.52
CA GLU A 25 2.17 3.40 0.63
C GLU A 25 1.57 3.98 1.93
N GLU A 26 1.77 5.27 2.18
CA GLU A 26 1.23 5.98 3.35
C GLU A 26 -0.30 5.86 3.42
N LEU A 27 -0.99 6.11 2.31
CA LEU A 27 -2.44 6.02 2.25
C LEU A 27 -2.93 4.60 2.51
N THR A 28 -2.21 3.58 2.03
CA THR A 28 -2.55 2.18 2.22
C THR A 28 -2.39 1.77 3.68
N TYR A 29 -1.22 2.00 4.27
CA TYR A 29 -0.91 1.51 5.61
C TYR A 29 -1.51 2.35 6.74
N ASN A 30 -1.91 3.61 6.49
CA ASN A 30 -2.59 4.45 7.46
C ASN A 30 -4.11 4.46 7.23
N ALA A 31 -4.60 5.31 6.34
CA ALA A 31 -6.04 5.57 6.24
C ALA A 31 -6.83 4.33 5.78
N MET A 32 -6.31 3.56 4.81
CA MET A 32 -7.03 2.38 4.32
C MET A 32 -7.04 1.25 5.37
N LEU A 33 -5.89 0.78 5.85
CA LEU A 33 -5.89 -0.28 6.88
C LEU A 33 -6.52 0.16 8.21
N GLY A 34 -6.30 1.42 8.62
CA GLY A 34 -6.81 2.00 9.85
C GLY A 34 -8.32 2.29 9.86
N SER A 35 -8.96 2.36 8.69
CA SER A 35 -10.42 2.53 8.62
C SER A 35 -11.22 1.29 9.04
N ARG A 36 -10.58 0.14 9.30
CA ARG A 36 -11.27 -1.08 9.76
C ARG A 36 -11.36 -1.17 11.27
N ASN A 37 -12.36 -1.88 11.76
CA ASN A 37 -12.40 -2.30 13.16
C ASN A 37 -11.33 -3.38 13.44
N LYS A 38 -11.08 -3.65 14.73
CA LYS A 38 -10.07 -4.63 15.18
C LYS A 38 -10.26 -6.03 14.59
N SER A 39 -11.49 -6.48 14.41
CA SER A 39 -11.80 -7.80 13.83
C SER A 39 -11.74 -7.82 12.30
N GLY A 40 -11.57 -6.67 11.64
CA GLY A 40 -11.56 -6.55 10.17
C GLY A 40 -12.90 -6.81 9.50
N THR A 41 -14.00 -6.86 10.24
CA THR A 41 -15.35 -7.21 9.75
C THR A 41 -16.18 -5.99 9.36
N ALA A 42 -15.73 -4.78 9.69
CA ALA A 42 -16.43 -3.54 9.40
C ALA A 42 -15.44 -2.41 9.10
N LEU A 43 -15.92 -1.41 8.36
CA LEU A 43 -15.17 -0.23 7.95
C LEU A 43 -15.86 1.04 8.46
N ALA A 44 -15.10 2.10 8.66
CA ALA A 44 -15.54 3.46 8.90
C ALA A 44 -15.72 4.21 7.59
N TYR A 45 -16.81 4.97 7.44
CA TYR A 45 -17.01 5.81 6.25
C TYR A 45 -16.22 7.12 6.38
N GLY A 46 -16.40 7.79 7.51
CA GLY A 46 -15.64 8.96 7.93
C GLY A 46 -14.71 8.61 9.09
N THR A 47 -13.47 9.07 9.01
CA THR A 47 -12.49 9.04 10.09
C THR A 47 -11.82 10.40 10.15
N LEU A 48 -11.65 10.93 11.36
CA LEU A 48 -10.89 12.15 11.62
C LEU A 48 -9.60 11.81 12.32
N ASP A 49 -8.58 12.64 12.17
CA ASP A 49 -7.27 12.45 12.81
C ASP A 49 -7.37 12.41 14.34
N ASN A 50 -8.33 13.15 14.91
CA ASN A 50 -8.62 13.20 16.34
C ASN A 50 -9.89 12.42 16.74
N CYS A 51 -10.31 11.45 15.93
CA CYS A 51 -11.48 10.62 16.20
C CYS A 51 -11.24 9.70 17.40
N TYR A 52 -11.89 9.99 18.54
CA TYR A 52 -11.76 9.21 19.77
C TYR A 52 -12.90 8.20 19.98
N SER A 53 -13.99 8.29 19.18
CA SER A 53 -15.13 7.39 19.25
C SER A 53 -15.80 7.23 17.88
N MET A 54 -16.40 6.05 17.65
CA MET A 54 -17.08 5.67 16.40
C MET A 54 -18.49 5.17 16.71
N ASP A 55 -19.27 6.01 17.37
CA ASP A 55 -20.60 5.73 17.93
C ASP A 55 -21.75 6.15 16.99
N GLY A 56 -21.46 6.58 15.76
CA GLY A 56 -22.44 7.13 14.83
C GLY A 56 -22.72 8.61 15.06
N HIS A 57 -21.82 9.31 15.76
CA HIS A 57 -21.86 10.75 15.91
C HIS A 57 -20.55 11.39 15.43
N HIS A 58 -20.68 12.58 14.85
CA HIS A 58 -19.55 13.46 14.60
C HIS A 58 -19.24 14.24 15.89
N HIS A 59 -17.99 14.14 16.37
CA HIS A 59 -17.53 14.82 17.58
C HIS A 59 -16.53 15.91 17.22
N GLU A 60 -16.93 17.17 17.39
CA GLU A 60 -16.11 18.33 17.04
C GLU A 60 -16.30 19.45 18.07
N ASN A 61 -15.21 20.01 18.59
CA ASN A 61 -15.22 21.12 19.56
C ASN A 61 -16.14 20.88 20.78
N GLY A 62 -16.20 19.64 21.27
CA GLY A 62 -17.05 19.24 22.41
C GLY A 62 -18.54 19.08 22.07
N GLN A 63 -18.94 19.27 20.81
CA GLN A 63 -20.28 18.98 20.33
C GLN A 63 -20.35 17.57 19.75
N SER A 64 -21.51 16.93 19.93
CA SER A 64 -21.81 15.62 19.34
C SER A 64 -23.06 15.73 18.49
N THR A 65 -22.94 15.43 17.20
CA THR A 65 -24.06 15.49 16.24
C THR A 65 -24.23 14.12 15.59
N SER A 66 -25.46 13.61 15.54
CA SER A 66 -25.76 12.33 14.89
C SER A 66 -25.31 12.35 13.42
N ASP A 67 -24.45 11.40 13.06
CA ASP A 67 -23.92 11.25 11.70
C ASP A 67 -23.46 9.80 11.46
N PRO A 68 -24.21 9.02 10.67
CA PRO A 68 -23.95 7.60 10.47
C PRO A 68 -22.66 7.31 9.68
N ARG A 69 -21.93 8.33 9.23
CA ARG A 69 -20.60 8.18 8.62
C ARG A 69 -19.53 7.81 9.66
N TYR A 70 -19.69 8.22 10.91
CA TYR A 70 -18.72 8.03 11.99
C TYR A 70 -19.05 6.79 12.84
N LYS A 71 -19.27 5.66 12.18
CA LYS A 71 -19.41 4.35 12.82
C LYS A 71 -18.75 3.25 12.00
N TYR A 72 -18.39 2.16 12.65
CA TYR A 72 -18.02 0.94 11.93
C TYR A 72 -19.28 0.24 11.42
N SER A 73 -19.33 -0.01 10.11
CA SER A 73 -20.42 -0.74 9.48
C SER A 73 -19.88 -1.80 8.52
N PRO A 74 -20.45 -3.02 8.53
CA PRO A 74 -20.11 -4.05 7.55
C PRO A 74 -20.70 -3.75 6.15
N THR A 75 -21.73 -2.91 6.06
CA THR A 75 -22.47 -2.67 4.81
C THR A 75 -22.53 -1.20 4.39
N HIS A 76 -22.42 -0.25 5.33
CA HIS A 76 -22.70 1.17 5.11
C HIS A 76 -24.03 1.45 4.39
N SER A 77 -25.08 0.71 4.74
CA SER A 77 -26.43 0.88 4.14
C SER A 77 -27.05 2.26 4.40
N GLU A 78 -26.62 2.98 5.44
CA GLU A 78 -27.14 4.30 5.81
C GLU A 78 -26.45 5.46 5.08
N PRO A 79 -25.11 5.66 5.15
CA PRO A 79 -24.48 6.80 4.49
C PRO A 79 -24.26 6.60 2.98
N ALA A 80 -23.72 5.44 2.59
CA ALA A 80 -23.55 4.97 1.21
C ALA A 80 -22.75 3.66 1.19
N VAL A 81 -23.16 2.70 0.37
CA VAL A 81 -22.56 1.36 0.31
C VAL A 81 -21.16 1.35 -0.31
N CYS A 82 -20.75 2.37 -1.07
CA CYS A 82 -19.60 2.32 -1.98
C CYS A 82 -18.26 1.97 -1.31
N CYS A 83 -18.05 2.34 -0.05
CA CYS A 83 -16.79 2.11 0.66
C CYS A 83 -16.49 0.61 0.87
N VAL A 84 -17.50 -0.22 1.15
CA VAL A 84 -17.32 -1.65 1.41
C VAL A 84 -16.82 -2.43 0.17
N PRO A 85 -17.50 -2.39 -1.00
CA PRO A 85 -17.03 -3.07 -2.20
C PRO A 85 -15.78 -2.42 -2.81
N ASN A 86 -15.54 -1.12 -2.58
CA ASN A 86 -14.27 -0.49 -2.93
C ASN A 86 -13.13 -1.07 -2.08
N TYR A 87 -13.34 -1.22 -0.77
CA TYR A 87 -12.32 -1.76 0.13
C TYR A 87 -11.92 -3.19 -0.22
N GLY A 88 -12.87 -4.03 -0.66
CA GLY A 88 -12.59 -5.39 -1.12
C GLY A 88 -11.54 -5.48 -2.26
N ARG A 89 -11.35 -4.40 -3.02
CA ARG A 89 -10.35 -4.29 -4.10
C ARG A 89 -9.02 -3.66 -3.65
N ASN A 90 -8.90 -3.26 -2.38
CA ASN A 90 -7.75 -2.50 -1.91
C ASN A 90 -6.44 -3.29 -2.08
N LEU A 91 -6.26 -4.38 -1.34
CA LEU A 91 -4.98 -5.08 -1.30
C LEU A 91 -4.60 -5.72 -2.64
N THR A 92 -5.58 -6.14 -3.44
CA THR A 92 -5.31 -6.67 -4.79
C THR A 92 -4.77 -5.59 -5.72
N TYR A 93 -5.32 -4.38 -5.68
CA TYR A 93 -4.77 -3.27 -6.47
C TYR A 93 -3.42 -2.81 -5.93
N PHE A 94 -3.21 -2.86 -4.62
CA PHE A 94 -1.92 -2.50 -4.02
C PHE A 94 -0.84 -3.48 -4.51
N LEU A 95 -1.13 -4.79 -4.42
CA LEU A 95 -0.28 -5.87 -4.91
C LEU A 95 0.14 -5.67 -6.37
N ASN A 96 -0.81 -5.32 -7.24
CA ASN A 96 -0.53 -5.07 -8.67
C ASN A 96 0.43 -3.90 -8.93
N GLN A 97 0.52 -2.95 -7.99
CA GLN A 97 1.34 -1.75 -8.14
C GLN A 97 2.69 -1.88 -7.41
N MET A 98 2.92 -2.95 -6.65
CA MET A 98 4.16 -3.14 -5.88
C MET A 98 5.40 -3.28 -6.76
N TRP A 99 5.21 -3.81 -7.97
CA TRP A 99 6.27 -4.08 -8.93
C TRP A 99 6.01 -3.34 -10.25
N MET A 100 7.06 -2.84 -10.89
CA MET A 100 6.99 -2.26 -12.22
C MET A 100 8.15 -2.72 -13.09
N ARG A 101 7.99 -2.62 -14.40
CA ARG A 101 9.13 -2.64 -15.33
C ARG A 101 9.84 -1.30 -15.24
N SER A 102 11.17 -1.34 -15.22
CA SER A 102 12.03 -0.15 -15.29
C SER A 102 12.95 -0.26 -16.51
N PRO A 103 13.58 0.85 -16.94
CA PRO A 103 14.64 0.78 -17.95
C PRO A 103 15.71 -0.23 -17.54
N GLY A 104 15.88 -1.28 -18.35
CA GLY A 104 16.85 -2.34 -18.12
C GLY A 104 16.45 -3.40 -17.09
N GLY A 105 15.23 -3.40 -16.54
CA GLY A 105 14.82 -4.47 -15.63
C GLY A 105 13.54 -4.25 -14.83
N ILE A 106 13.65 -4.42 -13.52
CA ILE A 106 12.51 -4.54 -12.58
C ILE A 106 12.66 -3.48 -11.49
N ALA A 107 11.54 -2.88 -11.07
CA ALA A 107 11.47 -1.98 -9.93
C ALA A 107 10.52 -2.50 -8.83
N ALA A 108 11.02 -2.56 -7.59
CA ALA A 108 10.24 -2.75 -6.38
C ALA A 108 9.88 -1.37 -5.78
N LEU A 109 8.60 -0.99 -5.83
CA LEU A 109 8.18 0.37 -5.49
C LEU A 109 7.30 0.45 -4.25
N MET A 110 6.62 -0.63 -3.87
CA MET A 110 5.91 -0.74 -2.59
C MET A 110 6.28 -2.06 -1.89
N TYR A 111 6.17 -2.07 -0.56
CA TYR A 111 6.73 -3.12 0.29
C TYR A 111 5.66 -3.96 0.99
N GLY A 112 5.88 -5.27 1.02
CA GLY A 112 5.04 -6.30 1.65
C GLY A 112 5.40 -7.72 1.15
N PRO A 113 4.96 -8.79 1.82
CA PRO A 113 5.29 -10.15 1.39
C PRO A 113 4.70 -10.45 0.01
N THR A 114 5.54 -10.62 -1.01
CA THR A 114 5.09 -10.86 -2.39
C THR A 114 6.03 -11.76 -3.19
N THR A 115 5.51 -12.29 -4.31
CA THR A 115 6.29 -12.99 -5.32
C THR A 115 5.94 -12.41 -6.69
N LEU A 116 6.95 -11.86 -7.37
CA LEU A 116 6.85 -11.47 -8.77
C LEU A 116 7.36 -12.61 -9.64
N LYS A 117 6.57 -13.05 -10.62
CA LYS A 117 7.02 -13.94 -11.71
C LYS A 117 6.93 -13.17 -13.01
N THR A 118 8.07 -13.01 -13.69
CA THR A 118 8.15 -12.21 -14.93
C THR A 118 9.20 -12.77 -15.87
N LYS A 119 9.40 -12.08 -17.00
CA LYS A 119 10.53 -12.31 -17.90
C LYS A 119 11.34 -11.02 -18.07
N VAL A 120 12.65 -11.15 -18.12
CA VAL A 120 13.59 -10.09 -18.51
C VAL A 120 14.42 -10.63 -19.66
N ASP A 121 14.42 -9.92 -20.80
CA ASP A 121 15.07 -10.34 -22.05
C ASP A 121 14.73 -11.79 -22.47
N GLY A 122 13.47 -12.19 -22.22
CA GLY A 122 12.97 -13.53 -22.53
C GLY A 122 13.25 -14.60 -21.47
N GLN A 123 14.19 -14.37 -20.56
CA GLN A 123 14.53 -15.28 -19.47
C GLN A 123 13.51 -15.17 -18.32
N ALA A 124 13.07 -16.31 -17.78
CA ALA A 124 12.21 -16.34 -16.60
C ALA A 124 12.97 -15.86 -15.37
N VAL A 125 12.33 -14.96 -14.61
CA VAL A 125 12.83 -14.39 -13.35
C VAL A 125 11.71 -14.43 -12.33
N THR A 126 11.98 -15.00 -11.16
CA THR A 126 11.12 -14.91 -9.97
C THR A 126 11.82 -14.06 -8.92
N VAL A 127 11.09 -13.11 -8.33
CA VAL A 127 11.60 -12.30 -7.20
C VAL A 127 10.67 -12.45 -6.02
N HIS A 128 11.20 -12.92 -4.89
CA HIS A 128 10.48 -12.95 -3.61
C HIS A 128 10.84 -11.74 -2.78
N GLN A 129 9.84 -10.97 -2.36
CA GLN A 129 10.02 -9.94 -1.35
C GLN A 129 9.71 -10.55 0.02
N ARG A 130 10.77 -10.89 0.76
CA ARG A 130 10.71 -11.50 2.10
C ARG A 130 10.75 -10.39 3.14
N THR A 131 9.60 -10.11 3.75
CA THR A 131 9.49 -9.04 4.75
C THR A 131 8.28 -9.23 5.64
N ASN A 132 8.39 -8.75 6.88
CA ASN A 132 7.27 -8.55 7.80
C ASN A 132 6.79 -7.08 7.80
N TYR A 133 7.18 -6.29 6.80
CA TYR A 133 6.69 -4.93 6.61
C TYR A 133 5.14 -4.93 6.55
N PRO A 134 4.46 -4.01 7.26
CA PRO A 134 4.99 -2.80 7.90
C PRO A 134 5.44 -2.96 9.37
N TYR A 135 5.38 -4.16 9.95
CA TYR A 135 5.75 -4.37 11.36
C TYR A 135 7.27 -4.33 11.60
N GLU A 136 8.04 -4.67 10.57
CA GLU A 136 9.50 -4.59 10.56
C GLU A 136 9.98 -3.83 9.33
N HIS A 137 11.12 -3.15 9.45
CA HIS A 137 11.71 -2.36 8.36
C HIS A 137 12.79 -3.12 7.56
N ARG A 138 12.85 -4.45 7.69
CA ARG A 138 13.76 -5.31 6.92
C ARG A 138 13.05 -5.81 5.66
N ILE A 139 13.60 -5.49 4.49
CA ILE A 139 13.09 -5.92 3.19
C ILE A 139 14.16 -6.76 2.50
N GLY A 140 13.93 -8.07 2.39
CA GLY A 140 14.79 -8.99 1.64
C GLY A 140 14.25 -9.26 0.24
N PHE A 141 15.15 -9.42 -0.72
CA PHE A 141 14.83 -9.82 -2.09
C PHE A 141 15.59 -11.09 -2.43
N GLU A 142 14.87 -12.18 -2.70
CA GLU A 142 15.45 -13.41 -3.25
C GLU A 142 15.13 -13.45 -4.74
N VAL A 143 16.16 -13.55 -5.58
CA VAL A 143 16.03 -13.58 -7.05
C VAL A 143 16.37 -14.98 -7.54
N GLU A 144 15.43 -15.61 -8.23
CA GLU A 144 15.58 -16.93 -8.81
C GLU A 144 15.50 -16.83 -10.34
N THR A 145 16.45 -17.46 -11.04
CA THR A 145 16.53 -17.50 -12.49
C THR A 145 16.98 -18.88 -12.97
N ASP A 146 16.42 -19.38 -14.07
CA ASP A 146 16.80 -20.69 -14.61
C ASP A 146 18.15 -20.66 -15.34
N ALA A 147 18.58 -19.47 -15.78
CA ALA A 147 19.86 -19.22 -16.43
C ALA A 147 20.40 -17.83 -16.02
N PRO A 148 21.71 -17.56 -16.22
CA PRO A 148 22.27 -16.23 -16.00
C PRO A 148 21.55 -15.17 -16.83
N VAL A 149 21.19 -14.06 -16.19
CA VAL A 149 20.53 -12.90 -16.81
C VAL A 149 21.08 -11.62 -16.19
N TYR A 150 21.29 -10.61 -17.02
CA TYR A 150 21.74 -9.29 -16.60
C TYR A 150 20.57 -8.32 -16.67
N PHE A 151 20.24 -7.68 -15.54
CA PHE A 151 19.21 -6.66 -15.50
C PHE A 151 19.39 -5.70 -14.34
N THR A 152 18.83 -4.50 -14.47
CA THR A 152 18.77 -3.49 -13.42
C THR A 152 17.67 -3.83 -12.44
N PHE A 153 18.02 -3.98 -11.16
CA PHE A 153 17.06 -4.09 -10.07
C PHE A 153 16.97 -2.78 -9.30
N THR A 154 15.87 -2.05 -9.48
CA THR A 154 15.60 -0.80 -8.77
C THR A 154 14.72 -1.07 -7.56
N PHE A 155 14.98 -0.41 -6.44
CA PHE A 155 14.08 -0.40 -5.29
C PHE A 155 13.93 1.03 -4.77
N ARG A 156 12.73 1.39 -4.30
CA ARG A 156 12.48 2.72 -3.72
C ARG A 156 13.14 2.84 -2.35
N VAL A 157 13.86 3.92 -2.09
CA VAL A 157 14.19 4.30 -0.70
C VAL A 157 13.03 5.14 -0.14
N PRO A 158 12.29 4.68 0.89
CA PRO A 158 11.23 5.48 1.49
C PRO A 158 11.77 6.79 2.06
N THR A 159 11.01 7.88 1.97
CA THR A 159 11.48 9.21 2.40
C THR A 159 11.72 9.31 3.91
N TRP A 160 11.05 8.47 4.70
CA TRP A 160 11.25 8.36 6.14
C TRP A 160 12.47 7.51 6.53
N ALA A 161 13.03 6.74 5.59
CA ALA A 161 14.19 5.90 5.86
C ALA A 161 15.47 6.76 5.85
N LYS A 162 16.30 6.59 6.89
CA LYS A 162 17.63 7.20 6.92
C LYS A 162 18.60 6.31 6.17
N LEU A 163 19.27 6.87 5.16
CA LEU A 163 20.38 6.19 4.48
C LEU A 163 21.55 6.05 5.45
N GLN A 164 21.85 4.82 5.88
CA GLN A 164 23.15 4.49 6.42
C GLN A 164 24.06 4.08 5.25
N SER A 165 25.19 4.75 5.13
CA SER A 165 26.12 4.67 4.00
C SER A 165 26.92 3.36 3.90
N SER A 166 26.60 2.34 4.69
CA SER A 166 27.24 1.04 4.63
C SER A 166 26.21 -0.03 4.30
N MET A 167 26.15 -0.47 3.04
CA MET A 167 25.62 -1.81 2.74
C MET A 167 26.70 -2.80 3.14
N PRO A 168 26.48 -3.68 4.14
CA PRO A 168 27.32 -4.86 4.29
C PRO A 168 27.10 -5.68 3.03
N VAL A 169 28.17 -5.84 2.25
CA VAL A 169 28.23 -6.88 1.23
C VAL A 169 28.82 -8.07 1.96
N ASP A 170 27.95 -8.95 2.45
CA ASP A 170 28.34 -10.31 2.84
C ASP A 170 28.36 -11.20 1.58
#